data_AF-A0A1Z1MQF4-F1
#
_entry.id   AF-A0A1Z1MQF4-F1
#
_cell.length_a   1.000
_cell.length_b   1.000
_cell.length_c   1.000
_cell.angle_alpha   90.00
_cell.angle_beta   90.00
_cell.angle_gamma   90.00
#
_symmetry.space_group_name_H-M   'P 1'
#
loop_
_entity.id
_entity.type
_entity.pdbx_description
1 polymer ?
#
loop_
_entity_poly.entity_id
_entity_poly.type
_entity_poly.pdbx_seq_one_letter_code
_entity_poly.pdbx_strand_id
1 'polypeptide(L)'
;MCNFHNENKKLSFYIDTEKFIKINNNNYKVFISIYDNYSLQGNISYDTLCSNTDIILKYKNMINKEDKSRMLKVYKDCPETFTNYAQGDLMNYETLMEHEKLFIKLYDLLGISTYFKETRQTIGKTVFSLLEASLMKTFKIENTLN
;
A
#
# COMPACT_ATOMS: atom_id res chain seq x y z
N MET A 1 -13.63 23.55 31.56
CA MET A 1 -13.16 22.15 31.64
C MET A 1 -13.62 21.42 30.39
N CYS A 2 -12.75 21.26 29.40
CA CYS A 2 -12.97 20.34 28.29
C CYS A 2 -11.91 19.26 28.40
N ASN A 3 -12.32 18.09 28.88
CA ASN A 3 -11.51 16.89 28.88
C ASN A 3 -11.37 16.41 27.43
N PHE A 4 -10.18 16.54 26.85
CA PHE A 4 -9.83 15.77 25.67
C PHE A 4 -9.19 14.47 26.13
N HIS A 5 -9.92 13.38 25.88
CA HIS A 5 -9.44 12.02 26.08
C HIS A 5 -8.11 11.79 25.38
N ASN A 6 -7.22 11.19 26.14
CA ASN A 6 -5.91 10.72 25.74
C ASN A 6 -6.11 9.31 25.17
N GLU A 7 -6.12 9.16 23.84
CA GLU A 7 -6.03 7.86 23.20
C GLU A 7 -4.94 7.91 22.13
N ASN A 8 -3.87 7.15 22.40
CA ASN A 8 -2.74 6.78 21.53
C ASN A 8 -2.87 7.19 20.05
N LYS A 9 -2.59 8.46 19.74
CA LYS A 9 -2.55 8.93 18.35
C LYS A 9 -1.25 8.44 17.74
N LYS A 10 -1.28 7.24 17.15
CA LYS A 10 -0.25 6.74 16.24
C LYS A 10 0.03 7.87 15.25
N LEU A 11 1.25 8.40 15.24
CA LEU A 11 1.63 9.57 14.45
C LEU A 11 1.37 9.25 12.97
N SER A 12 0.22 9.63 12.43
CA SER A 12 -0.02 9.60 11.00
C SER A 12 0.55 10.89 10.43
N PHE A 13 1.58 10.77 9.59
CA PHE A 13 2.10 11.91 8.85
C PHE A 13 1.09 12.27 7.77
N TYR A 14 0.43 13.41 7.96
CA TYR A 14 -0.49 13.98 6.98
C TYR A 14 -0.24 15.46 6.81
N ILE A 15 -0.50 15.96 5.61
CA ILE A 15 -0.54 17.37 5.27
C ILE A 15 -1.99 17.82 5.48
N ASP A 16 -2.18 18.76 6.40
CA ASP A 16 -3.44 19.47 6.55
C ASP A 16 -3.57 20.48 5.39
N THR A 17 -4.61 20.31 4.57
CA THR A 17 -4.81 21.18 3.40
C THR A 17 -5.60 22.45 3.72
N GLU A 18 -6.18 22.54 4.93
CA GLU A 18 -7.17 23.55 5.33
C GLU A 18 -8.41 23.63 4.41
N LYS A 19 -8.57 22.68 3.48
CA LYS A 19 -9.70 22.62 2.56
C LYS A 19 -10.83 21.76 3.14
N PHE A 20 -12.04 22.15 2.77
CA PHE A 20 -13.27 21.41 3.09
C PHE A 20 -13.99 21.03 1.79
N ILE A 21 -14.51 19.81 1.74
CA ILE A 21 -15.37 19.33 0.67
C ILE A 21 -16.75 19.01 1.24
N LYS A 22 -17.80 19.24 0.44
CA LYS A 22 -19.18 18.94 0.84
C LYS A 22 -19.69 17.73 0.05
N ILE A 23 -20.04 16.66 0.75
CA ILE A 23 -20.63 15.44 0.16
C ILE A 23 -21.91 15.11 0.93
N ASN A 24 -23.04 14.96 0.24
CA ASN A 24 -24.34 14.63 0.85
C ASN A 24 -24.69 15.49 2.08
N ASN A 25 -24.52 16.81 1.97
CA ASN A 25 -24.70 17.80 3.05
C ASN A 25 -23.73 17.75 4.25
N ASN A 26 -22.76 16.84 4.26
CA ASN A 26 -21.72 16.80 5.28
C ASN A 26 -20.45 17.52 4.81
N ASN A 27 -19.82 18.27 5.71
CA ASN A 27 -18.53 18.93 5.46
C ASN A 27 -17.39 18.01 5.93
N TYR A 28 -16.46 17.72 5.04
CA TYR A 28 -15.27 16.90 5.33
C TYR A 28 -14.04 17.77 5.19
N LYS A 29 -13.12 17.69 6.17
CA LYS A 29 -11.80 18.31 6.07
C LYS A 29 -10.85 17.37 5.32
N VAL A 30 -10.12 17.91 4.35
CA VAL A 30 -9.23 17.12 3.49
C VAL A 30 -7.83 17.07 4.08
N PHE A 31 -7.32 15.85 4.26
CA PHE A 31 -5.94 15.57 4.66
C PHE A 31 -5.26 14.73 3.59
N ILE A 32 -3.96 14.94 3.37
CA ILE A 32 -3.17 14.16 2.42
C ILE A 32 -2.09 13.41 3.17
N SER A 33 -2.10 12.08 3.10
CA SER A 33 -1.01 11.24 3.59
C SER A 33 -0.28 10.64 2.39
N ILE A 34 1.04 10.54 2.47
CA ILE A 34 1.86 9.96 1.41
C ILE A 34 2.31 8.58 1.88
N TYR A 35 1.94 7.55 1.12
CA TYR A 35 2.39 6.18 1.32
C TYR A 35 3.17 5.75 0.09
N ASP A 36 4.36 5.22 0.31
CA ASP A 36 5.22 4.73 -0.76
C ASP A 36 5.04 3.22 -0.92
N ASN A 37 4.62 2.79 -2.11
CA ASN A 37 4.50 1.39 -2.48
C ASN A 37 5.78 0.82 -3.14
N TYR A 38 6.72 1.67 -3.60
CA TYR A 38 7.99 1.22 -4.19
C TYR A 38 8.85 0.46 -3.18
N SER A 39 8.73 0.83 -1.91
CA SER A 39 9.46 0.20 -0.84
C SER A 39 9.01 -1.25 -0.57
N LEU A 40 7.93 -1.76 -1.16
CA LEU A 40 7.47 -3.14 -0.94
C LEU A 40 8.36 -4.18 -1.62
N GLN A 41 8.71 -3.95 -2.89
CA GLN A 41 9.47 -4.90 -3.72
C GLN A 41 10.67 -4.25 -4.43
N GLY A 42 11.06 -3.03 -4.05
CA GLY A 42 12.22 -2.32 -4.60
C GLY A 42 11.89 -1.58 -5.89
N ASN A 43 12.87 -1.44 -6.79
CA ASN A 43 12.71 -0.67 -8.04
C ASN A 43 11.94 -1.47 -9.11
N ILE A 44 10.68 -1.77 -8.85
CA ILE A 44 9.76 -2.39 -9.82
C ILE A 44 8.63 -1.43 -10.16
N SER A 45 8.00 -1.63 -11.31
CA SER A 45 6.82 -0.85 -11.66
C SER A 45 5.63 -1.28 -10.80
N TYR A 46 4.67 -0.36 -10.58
CA TYR A 46 3.40 -0.70 -9.94
C TYR A 46 2.65 -1.84 -10.68
N ASP A 47 2.90 -1.98 -11.98
CA ASP A 47 2.31 -3.06 -12.79
C ASP A 47 2.86 -4.43 -12.40
N THR A 48 4.19 -4.48 -12.32
CA THR A 48 4.92 -5.66 -11.87
C THR A 48 4.54 -6.02 -10.43
N LEU A 49 4.35 -5.03 -9.56
CA LEU A 49 3.90 -5.25 -8.19
C LEU A 49 2.53 -5.93 -8.16
N CYS A 50 1.57 -5.42 -8.94
CA CYS A 50 0.24 -6.01 -9.03
C CYS A 50 0.25 -7.37 -9.73
N SER A 51 1.11 -7.60 -10.73
CA SER A 51 1.21 -8.92 -11.39
C SER A 51 1.80 -9.99 -10.49
N ASN A 52 2.57 -9.60 -9.47
CA ASN A 52 3.06 -10.52 -8.45
C ASN A 52 1.97 -10.91 -7.44
N THR A 53 0.87 -10.14 -7.39
CA THR A 53 -0.32 -10.41 -6.57
C THR A 53 -1.48 -10.92 -7.44
N ASP A 54 -2.63 -11.21 -6.83
CA ASP A 54 -3.84 -11.66 -7.55
C ASP A 54 -4.65 -10.47 -8.13
N ILE A 55 -4.04 -9.28 -8.29
CA ILE A 55 -4.72 -8.04 -8.72
C ILE A 55 -4.61 -7.83 -10.23
N ILE A 56 -5.76 -7.74 -10.89
CA ILE A 56 -5.86 -7.45 -12.32
C ILE A 56 -6.15 -5.96 -12.54
N LEU A 57 -5.20 -5.24 -13.12
CA LEU A 57 -5.34 -3.83 -13.47
C LEU A 57 -6.08 -3.65 -14.81
N LYS A 58 -7.41 -3.71 -14.77
CA LYS A 58 -8.29 -3.75 -15.96
C LYS A 58 -8.15 -2.58 -16.94
N TYR A 59 -7.66 -1.42 -16.51
CA TYR A 59 -7.71 -0.17 -17.29
C TYR A 59 -6.37 0.54 -17.49
N LYS A 60 -5.26 -0.04 -17.02
CA LYS A 60 -3.97 0.65 -16.99
C LYS A 60 -3.33 0.91 -18.35
N ASN A 61 -3.73 0.13 -19.36
CA ASN A 61 -3.25 0.27 -20.74
C ASN A 61 -4.10 1.24 -21.59
N MET A 62 -5.12 1.89 -21.00
CA MET A 62 -5.99 2.83 -21.74
C MET A 62 -5.31 4.17 -22.05
N ILE A 63 -4.20 4.49 -21.39
CA ILE A 63 -3.49 5.76 -21.54
C ILE A 63 -2.02 5.47 -21.86
N ASN A 64 -1.57 5.93 -23.03
CA ASN A 64 -0.20 5.73 -23.50
C ASN A 64 0.78 6.72 -22.81
N LYS A 65 2.08 6.57 -23.08
CA LYS A 65 3.13 7.40 -22.46
C LYS A 65 3.00 8.89 -22.81
N GLU A 66 2.57 9.22 -24.02
CA GLU A 66 2.40 10.60 -24.49
C GLU A 66 1.21 11.26 -23.79
N ASP A 67 0.11 10.53 -23.65
CA ASP A 67 -1.08 10.95 -22.92
C ASP A 67 -0.74 11.20 -21.44
N LYS A 68 0.07 10.34 -20.82
CA LYS A 68 0.57 10.53 -19.43
C LYS A 68 1.33 11.85 -19.25
N SER A 69 2.02 12.34 -20.28
CA SER A 69 2.71 13.65 -20.21
C SER A 69 1.74 14.84 -20.29
N ARG A 70 0.48 14.60 -20.67
CA ARG A 70 -0.56 15.61 -20.90
C ARG A 70 -1.87 15.29 -20.15
N MET A 71 -1.77 14.79 -18.91
CA MET A 71 -2.93 14.35 -18.12
C MET A 71 -4.05 15.37 -17.94
N LEU A 72 -3.73 16.65 -17.80
CA LEU A 72 -4.74 17.72 -17.75
C LEU A 72 -5.54 17.83 -19.06
N LYS A 73 -4.92 17.57 -20.21
CA LYS A 73 -5.59 17.57 -21.50
C LYS A 73 -6.47 16.33 -21.64
N VAL A 74 -5.94 15.16 -21.28
CA VAL A 74 -6.71 13.90 -21.33
C VAL A 74 -7.94 13.95 -20.42
N TYR A 75 -7.81 14.53 -19.23
CA TYR A 75 -8.95 14.75 -18.32
C TYR A 75 -10.05 15.63 -18.94
N LYS A 76 -9.66 16.67 -19.69
CA LYS A 76 -10.60 17.60 -20.32
C LYS A 76 -11.24 17.01 -21.58
N ASP A 77 -10.42 16.41 -22.45
CA ASP A 77 -10.82 15.99 -23.78
C ASP A 77 -11.45 14.57 -23.77
N CYS A 78 -10.99 13.69 -22.88
CA CYS A 78 -11.41 12.29 -22.75
C CYS A 78 -11.65 11.91 -21.27
N PRO A 79 -12.64 12.52 -20.59
CA PRO A 79 -12.83 12.35 -19.14
C PRO A 79 -13.10 10.89 -18.74
N GLU A 80 -13.84 10.12 -19.55
CA GLU A 80 -14.13 8.71 -19.26
C GLU A 80 -12.87 7.84 -19.26
N THR A 81 -11.99 8.03 -20.25
CA THR A 81 -10.69 7.34 -20.32
C THR A 81 -9.83 7.69 -19.10
N PHE A 82 -9.80 8.97 -18.72
CA PHE A 82 -9.10 9.41 -17.53
C PHE A 82 -9.67 8.77 -16.25
N THR A 83 -11.00 8.76 -16.09
CA THR A 83 -11.66 8.16 -14.93
C THR A 83 -11.35 6.67 -14.82
N ASN A 84 -11.47 5.91 -15.92
CA ASN A 84 -11.17 4.48 -15.92
C ASN A 84 -9.69 4.20 -15.59
N TYR A 85 -8.77 4.99 -16.16
CA TYR A 85 -7.35 4.91 -15.81
C TYR A 85 -7.11 5.21 -14.33
N ALA A 86 -7.66 6.30 -13.81
CA ALA A 86 -7.50 6.70 -12.42
C ALA A 86 -8.06 5.66 -11.44
N GLN A 87 -9.17 4.99 -11.79
CA GLN A 87 -9.68 3.87 -11.01
C GLN A 87 -8.68 2.71 -10.91
N GLY A 88 -7.89 2.46 -11.96
CA GLY A 88 -6.81 1.46 -11.92
C GLY A 88 -5.71 1.79 -10.91
N ASP A 89 -5.45 3.09 -10.68
CA ASP A 89 -4.46 3.56 -9.70
C ASP A 89 -5.01 3.56 -8.26
N LEU A 90 -6.32 3.35 -8.05
CA LEU A 90 -6.92 3.26 -6.71
C LEU A 90 -6.70 1.90 -6.03
N MET A 91 -6.18 0.90 -6.73
CA MET A 91 -5.96 -0.47 -6.22
C MET A 91 -4.78 -0.62 -5.24
N ASN A 92 -4.24 0.49 -4.75
CA ASN A 92 -3.04 0.52 -3.92
C ASN A 92 -3.24 -0.22 -2.58
N TYR A 93 -4.41 -0.04 -1.95
CA TYR A 93 -4.72 -0.68 -0.68
C TYR A 93 -4.82 -2.20 -0.85
N GLU A 94 -5.56 -2.65 -1.86
CA GLU A 94 -5.69 -4.06 -2.22
C GLU A 94 -4.31 -4.66 -2.50
N THR A 95 -3.45 -3.92 -3.20
CA THR A 95 -2.08 -4.37 -3.52
C THR A 95 -1.24 -4.60 -2.26
N LEU A 96 -1.37 -3.74 -1.26
CA LEU A 96 -0.72 -3.92 0.05
C LEU A 96 -1.22 -5.19 0.75
N MET A 97 -2.53 -5.41 0.75
CA MET A 97 -3.15 -6.58 1.38
C MET A 97 -2.74 -7.89 0.70
N GLU A 98 -2.72 -7.94 -0.63
CA GLU A 98 -2.29 -9.13 -1.36
C GLU A 98 -0.79 -9.39 -1.22
N HIS A 99 0.02 -8.33 -1.13
CA HIS A 99 1.45 -8.46 -0.85
C HIS A 99 1.71 -9.14 0.50
N GLU A 100 0.94 -8.81 1.54
CA GLU A 100 1.02 -9.50 2.84
C GLU A 100 0.70 -10.99 2.71
N LYS A 101 -0.33 -11.35 1.95
CA LYS A 101 -0.69 -12.75 1.68
C LYS A 101 0.43 -13.51 0.97
N LEU A 102 1.16 -12.89 0.04
CA LEU A 102 2.33 -13.50 -0.58
C LEU A 102 3.41 -13.84 0.45
N PHE A 103 3.65 -12.95 1.41
CA PHE A 103 4.62 -13.21 2.47
C PHE A 103 4.15 -14.31 3.41
N ILE A 104 2.87 -14.38 3.76
CA ILE A 104 2.33 -15.51 4.54
C ILE A 104 2.63 -16.83 3.81
N LYS A 105 2.31 -16.93 2.52
CA LYS A 105 2.61 -18.12 1.69
C LYS A 105 4.11 -18.43 1.65
N LEU A 106 4.97 -17.41 1.59
CA LEU A 106 6.42 -17.59 1.61
C LEU A 106 6.93 -18.17 2.95
N TYR A 107 6.40 -17.69 4.07
CA TYR A 107 6.71 -18.22 5.40
C TYR A 107 6.30 -19.69 5.52
N ASP A 108 5.14 -20.05 4.97
CA ASP A 108 4.66 -21.44 4.90
C ASP A 108 5.59 -22.32 4.07
N LEU A 109 5.99 -21.87 2.88
CA LEU A 109 6.91 -22.60 1.99
C LEU A 109 8.28 -22.84 2.65
N LEU A 110 8.76 -21.89 3.43
CA LEU A 110 10.02 -22.00 4.18
C LEU A 110 9.84 -22.77 5.50
N GLY A 111 8.61 -23.11 5.87
CA GLY A 111 8.25 -23.79 7.12
C GLY A 111 8.65 -22.99 8.36
N ILE A 112 8.52 -21.66 8.30
CA ILE A 112 8.84 -20.71 9.37
C ILE A 112 7.60 -19.94 9.85
N SER A 113 6.39 -20.41 9.53
CA SER A 113 5.12 -19.72 9.82
C SER A 113 4.92 -19.37 11.29
N THR A 114 5.47 -20.17 12.21
CA THR A 114 5.44 -19.90 13.66
C THR A 114 6.19 -18.63 14.07
N TYR A 115 7.02 -18.09 13.18
CA TYR A 115 7.80 -16.86 13.37
C TYR A 115 7.26 -15.69 12.53
N PHE A 116 6.06 -15.83 11.95
CA PHE A 116 5.50 -14.80 11.08
C PHE A 116 5.39 -13.45 11.80
N LYS A 117 5.78 -12.39 11.07
CA LYS A 117 5.62 -11.00 11.46
C LYS A 117 4.96 -10.27 10.31
N GLU A 118 4.02 -9.38 10.64
CA GLU A 118 3.34 -8.51 9.66
C GLU A 118 4.36 -7.82 8.74
N THR A 119 4.00 -7.75 7.46
CA THR A 119 4.87 -7.08 6.48
C THR A 119 4.95 -5.59 6.76
N ARG A 120 6.12 -5.00 6.52
CA ARG A 120 6.31 -3.55 6.62
C ARG A 120 6.37 -2.95 5.23
N GLN A 121 6.01 -1.66 5.13
CA GLN A 121 6.20 -0.86 3.91
C GLN A 121 7.69 -0.54 3.65
N THR A 122 8.61 -1.42 4.03
CA THR A 122 10.04 -1.35 3.67
C THR A 122 10.58 -2.76 3.45
N ILE A 123 11.06 -3.02 2.23
CA ILE A 123 11.55 -4.34 1.81
C ILE A 123 12.69 -4.79 2.70
N GLY A 124 13.58 -3.87 3.10
CA GLY A 124 14.68 -4.17 4.00
C GLY A 124 14.21 -4.72 5.34
N LYS A 125 13.16 -4.13 5.94
CA LYS A 125 12.63 -4.63 7.22
C LYS A 125 11.87 -5.94 7.05
N THR A 126 11.09 -6.06 5.98
CA THR A 126 10.31 -7.28 5.69
C THR A 126 11.23 -8.47 5.40
N VAL A 127 12.28 -8.29 4.59
CA VAL A 127 13.30 -9.32 4.29
C VAL A 127 14.14 -9.63 5.53
N PHE A 128 14.51 -8.61 6.33
CA PHE A 128 15.22 -8.84 7.59
C PHE A 128 14.41 -9.73 8.54
N SER A 129 13.09 -9.51 8.66
CA SER A 129 12.22 -10.37 9.47
C SER A 129 12.16 -11.81 8.96
N LEU A 130 12.19 -12.01 7.63
CA LEU A 130 12.26 -13.35 7.03
C LEU A 130 13.58 -14.07 7.34
N LEU A 131 14.70 -13.33 7.26
CA LEU A 131 16.02 -13.85 7.62
C LEU A 131 16.08 -14.20 9.11
N GLU A 132 15.59 -13.30 9.98
CA GLU A 132 15.49 -13.52 11.43
C GLU A 132 14.69 -14.79 11.75
N ALA A 133 13.51 -14.96 11.15
CA ALA A 133 12.69 -16.15 11.29
C ALA A 133 13.41 -17.44 10.85
N SER A 134 14.17 -17.36 9.74
CA SER A 134 14.96 -18.48 9.23
C SER A 134 16.10 -18.87 10.19
N LEU A 135 16.77 -17.89 10.79
CA LEU A 135 17.80 -18.12 11.81
C LEU A 135 17.18 -18.71 13.09
N MET A 136 16.04 -18.17 13.56
CA MET A 136 15.34 -18.69 14.74
C MET A 136 14.97 -20.16 14.56
N LYS A 137 14.43 -20.54 13.40
CA LYS A 137 14.18 -21.95 13.06
C LYS A 137 15.46 -22.78 13.08
N THR A 138 16.53 -22.31 12.44
CA THR A 138 17.81 -23.02 12.34
C THR A 138 18.41 -23.30 13.72
N PHE A 139 18.34 -22.33 14.63
CA PHE A 139 18.84 -22.44 16.00
C PHE A 139 17.81 -22.95 17.01
N LYS A 140 16.60 -23.32 16.57
CA LYS A 140 15.49 -23.80 17.42
C LYS A 140 15.14 -22.83 18.56
N ILE A 141 15.20 -21.53 18.29
CA ILE A 141 14.80 -20.49 19.23
C ILE A 141 13.27 -20.39 19.19
N GLU A 142 12.62 -20.41 20.35
CA GLU A 142 11.16 -20.25 20.44
C GLU A 142 10.75 -18.79 20.19
N ASN A 143 9.58 -18.60 19.58
CA ASN A 143 9.02 -17.27 19.37
C ASN A 143 8.36 -16.79 20.67
N THR A 144 9.06 -15.94 21.43
CA THR A 144 8.60 -15.49 22.76
C THR A 144 7.79 -14.19 22.74
N LEU A 145 7.39 -13.70 21.55
CA LEU A 145 6.68 -12.44 21.39
C LEU A 145 5.27 -12.69 20.84
N ASN A 146 4.29 -12.72 21.76
CA ASN A 146 2.89 -12.38 21.48
C ASN A 146 2.64 -10.93 21.90
#